data_AF-A0A833E8H9-F1
#
_entry.id   AF-A0A833E8H9-F1
#
_cell.length_a   1.000
_cell.length_b   1.000
_cell.length_c   1.000
_cell.angle_alpha   90.00
_cell.angle_beta   90.00
_cell.angle_gamma   90.00
#
_symmetry.space_group_name_H-M   'P 1'
#
loop_
_entity.id
_entity.type
_entity.pdbx_description
1 polymer ?
#
loop_
_entity_poly.entity_id
_entity_poly.type
_entity_poly.pdbx_seq_one_letter_code
_entity_poly.pdbx_strand_id
1 'polypeptide(L)' 'MDKTAQPIDVEDKQRGEIAPRTDTSYSDIPLESISDAWIQRGYVYLKLVDGRILAVPADKHVTSLYWEVKIRNRRRAFGL' A
#
# COMPACT_ATOMS: atom_id res chain seq x y z
N MET A 1 -31.00 -26.10 -30.77
CA MET A 1 -30.91 -24.62 -30.90
C MET A 1 -30.53 -24.13 -29.52
N ASP A 2 -29.24 -24.21 -29.27
CA ASP A 2 -28.63 -24.19 -27.96
C ASP A 2 -28.21 -22.75 -27.66
N LYS A 3 -28.95 -22.08 -26.76
CA LYS A 3 -28.60 -20.75 -26.28
C LYS A 3 -27.65 -20.91 -25.09
N THR A 4 -26.37 -21.01 -25.39
CA THR A 4 -25.27 -20.88 -24.43
C THR A 4 -25.28 -19.47 -23.83
N ALA A 5 -25.68 -19.36 -22.57
CA ALA A 5 -25.51 -18.14 -21.78
C ALA A 5 -24.03 -17.97 -21.44
N GLN A 6 -23.43 -16.88 -21.92
CA GLN A 6 -22.04 -16.53 -21.65
C GLN A 6 -21.89 -16.12 -20.16
N PRO A 7 -20.85 -16.58 -19.45
CA PRO A 7 -20.55 -16.06 -18.12
C PRO A 7 -20.02 -14.63 -18.25
N ILE A 8 -20.55 -13.75 -17.41
CA ILE A 8 -20.17 -12.35 -17.29
C ILE A 8 -18.79 -12.33 -16.64
N ASP A 9 -17.76 -12.03 -17.45
CA ASP A 9 -16.40 -11.81 -16.99
C ASP A 9 -16.40 -10.51 -16.17
N VAL A 10 -16.44 -10.64 -14.85
CA VAL A 10 -16.28 -9.51 -13.92
C VAL A 10 -14.81 -9.19 -13.92
N GLU A 11 -14.41 -8.36 -14.90
CA GLU A 11 -13.09 -7.73 -14.99
C GLU A 11 -12.76 -7.07 -13.64
N ASP A 12 -11.82 -7.69 -12.93
CA ASP A 12 -11.15 -7.25 -11.72
C ASP A 12 -10.37 -5.94 -11.99
N LYS A 13 -11.08 -4.83 -12.15
CA LYS A 13 -10.50 -3.48 -12.32
C LYS A 13 -10.09 -2.85 -10.99
N GLN A 14 -9.38 -3.59 -10.15
CA GLN A 14 -8.67 -3.03 -8.99
C GLN A 14 -7.25 -3.60 -8.83
N ARG A 15 -6.56 -3.88 -9.94
CA ARG A 15 -5.09 -3.83 -9.92
C ARG A 15 -4.65 -2.38 -9.97
N GLY A 16 -4.55 -1.76 -8.79
CA GLY A 16 -3.80 -0.52 -8.62
C GLY A 16 -2.43 -0.70 -9.27
N GLU A 17 -2.08 0.20 -10.18
CA GLU A 17 -0.78 0.26 -10.84
C GLU A 17 0.32 0.29 -9.77
N ILE A 18 0.95 -0.86 -9.53
CA ILE A 18 2.17 -0.93 -8.72
C ILE A 18 3.30 -0.54 -9.67
N ALA A 19 3.34 0.73 -10.09
CA ALA A 19 4.48 1.26 -10.81
C ALA A 19 5.64 1.36 -9.81
N PRO A 20 6.75 0.61 -9.98
CA PRO A 20 7.94 0.84 -9.18
C PRO A 20 8.54 2.18 -9.61
N ARG A 21 8.03 3.29 -9.05
CA ARG A 21 8.68 4.59 -9.18
C ARG A 21 9.84 4.62 -8.20
N THR A 22 11.02 4.32 -8.72
CA THR A 22 12.32 4.39 -8.03
C THR A 22 12.78 5.82 -7.70
N ASP A 23 11.98 6.84 -8.00
CA ASP A 23 12.42 8.25 -7.93
C ASP A 23 11.73 9.09 -6.84
N THR A 24 10.74 8.53 -6.14
CA THR A 24 10.17 9.20 -4.95
C THR A 24 10.98 8.76 -3.74
N SER A 25 11.90 9.62 -3.31
CA SER A 25 12.55 9.50 -2.01
C SER A 25 11.46 9.39 -0.94
N TYR A 26 11.28 8.18 -0.38
CA TYR A 26 10.29 7.90 0.66
C TYR A 26 10.49 8.79 1.89
N SER A 27 11.69 9.35 2.04
CA SER A 27 12.09 10.35 3.03
C SER A 27 11.24 11.61 3.00
N ASP A 28 10.65 11.94 1.85
CA ASP A 28 9.86 13.17 1.66
C ASP A 28 8.34 12.94 1.84
N ILE A 29 7.93 11.71 2.16
CA ILE A 29 6.52 11.36 2.34
C ILE A 29 6.14 11.64 3.80
N PRO A 30 5.26 12.62 4.07
CA PRO A 30 4.82 12.89 5.42
C PRO A 30 4.12 11.68 6.01
N LEU A 31 4.35 11.38 7.29
CA LEU A 31 3.78 10.21 7.95
C LEU A 31 2.25 10.22 7.82
N GLU A 32 1.61 11.37 8.01
CA GLU A 32 0.16 11.59 7.88
C GLU A 32 -0.41 11.22 6.52
N SER A 33 0.39 11.28 5.46
CA SER A 33 -0.01 10.92 4.09
C SER A 33 -0.02 9.40 3.87
N ILE A 34 0.53 8.62 4.80
CA ILE A 34 0.50 7.16 4.77
C ILE A 34 -0.69 6.69 5.60
N SER A 35 -1.60 5.92 5.02
CA SER A 35 -2.76 5.33 5.70
C SER A 35 -2.42 4.02 6.41
N ASP A 36 -1.64 3.15 5.78
CA ASP A 36 -1.21 1.86 6.33
C ASP A 36 0.11 1.40 5.69
N ALA A 37 0.76 0.44 6.32
CA ALA A 37 2.00 -0.15 5.83
C ALA A 37 2.06 -1.66 6.08
N TRP A 38 2.70 -2.44 5.23
CA TRP A 38 2.96 -3.87 5.47
C TRP A 38 4.29 -4.31 4.86
N ILE A 39 4.84 -5.42 5.35
CA ILE A 39 6.08 -6.00 4.85
C ILE A 39 5.76 -7.27 4.09
N GLN A 40 6.27 -7.39 2.86
CA GLN A 40 6.12 -8.59 2.06
C GLN A 40 7.35 -8.79 1.17
N ARG A 41 7.91 -10.01 1.17
CA ARG A 41 9.03 -10.43 0.31
C ARG A 41 10.23 -9.46 0.29
N GLY A 42 10.59 -8.89 1.44
CA GLY A 42 11.72 -7.96 1.55
C GLY A 42 11.44 -6.53 1.10
N TYR A 43 10.18 -6.17 0.88
CA TYR A 43 9.73 -4.82 0.60
C TYR A 43 8.77 -4.33 1.69
N VAL A 44 8.85 -3.04 2.00
CA VAL A 44 7.85 -2.31 2.76
C VAL A 44 6.91 -1.66 1.76
N TYR A 45 5.62 -1.95 1.90
CA TYR A 45 4.56 -1.35 1.11
C TYR A 45 3.89 -0.27 1.95
N LEU A 46 3.82 0.94 1.41
CA LEU A 46 3.17 2.09 2.03
C LEU A 46 1.91 2.44 1.23
N LYS A 47 0.74 2.29 1.83
CA LYS A 47 -0.52 2.74 1.23
C LYS A 47 -0.79 4.18 1.63
N LEU A 48 -0.74 5.08 0.68
CA LEU A 48 -1.04 6.50 0.86
C LEU A 48 -2.55 6.74 1.04
N VAL A 49 -2.89 7.89 1.63
CA VAL A 49 -4.28 8.33 1.84
C VAL A 49 -5.05 8.53 0.53
N ASP A 50 -4.34 8.84 -0.56
CA ASP A 50 -4.89 8.95 -1.90
C ASP A 50 -5.09 7.60 -2.62
N GLY A 51 -4.79 6.48 -1.92
CA GLY A 51 -4.96 5.13 -2.42
C GLY A 51 -3.75 4.56 -3.18
N ARG A 52 -2.71 5.35 -3.45
CA ARG A 52 -1.48 4.86 -4.09
C ARG A 52 -0.72 3.92 -3.15
N ILE A 53 -0.03 2.94 -3.72
CA ILE A 53 0.84 2.02 -2.97
C ILE A 53 2.26 2.19 -3.47
N LEU A 54 3.17 2.49 -2.56
CA LEU A 54 4.60 2.55 -2.84
C LEU A 54 5.28 1.31 -2.28
N ALA A 55 6.02 0.61 -3.13
CA ALA A 55 6.86 -0.51 -2.73
C ALA A 55 8.30 -0.01 -2.61
N VAL A 56 8.85 -0.09 -1.40
CA VAL A 56 10.21 0.36 -1.10
C VAL A 56 11.01 -0.84 -0.57
N PRO A 57 12.25 -1.08 -1.03
CA PRO A 57 13.10 -2.11 -0.44
C PRO A 57 13.16 -1.97 1.08
N ALA A 58 13.05 -3.09 1.80
CA ALA A 58 13.13 -3.06 3.25
C ALA A 58 14.57 -2.80 3.70
N ASP A 59 14.86 -1.56 4.07
CA ASP A 59 16.09 -1.18 4.76
C ASP A 59 15.81 -0.71 6.20
N LYS A 60 16.86 -0.36 6.94
CA LYS A 60 16.75 0.09 8.34
C LYS A 60 15.86 1.33 8.50
N HIS A 61 15.94 2.30 7.60
CA HIS A 61 15.17 3.54 7.67
C HIS A 61 13.71 3.29 7.32
N VAL A 62 13.45 2.57 6.23
CA VAL A 62 12.09 2.26 5.77
C VAL A 62 11.37 1.35 6.77
N THR A 63 12.10 0.44 7.41
CA THR A 63 11.54 -0.41 8.48
C THR A 63 11.16 0.41 9.72
N SER A 64 11.92 1.45 10.07
CA SER A 64 11.53 2.38 11.14
C SER A 64 10.24 3.12 10.79
N LEU A 65 10.12 3.64 9.56
CA LEU A 65 8.90 4.29 9.08
C LEU A 65 7.68 3.35 9.15
N TYR A 66 7.85 2.08 8.77
CA TYR A 66 6.81 1.05 8.94
C TYR A 66 6.31 0.97 10.38
N TRP A 67 7.21 0.96 11.37
CA TRP A 67 6.84 0.90 12.78
C TRP A 67 6.14 2.17 13.26
N GLU A 68 6.59 3.35 12.81
CA GLU A 68 5.94 4.61 13.13
C GLU A 68 4.49 4.63 12.64
N VAL A 69 4.25 4.17 11.40
CA VAL A 69 2.89 4.01 10.85
C VAL A 69 2.06 3.07 11.70
N LYS A 70 2.60 1.90 12.08
CA LYS A 70 1.87 0.92 12.90
C LYS A 70 1.55 1.43 14.30
N ILE A 71 2.49 2.10 14.95
CA ILE A 71 2.29 2.68 16.29
C ILE A 71 1.23 3.78 16.22
N ARG A 72 1.32 4.69 15.24
CA ARG A 72 0.34 5.76 15.05
C ARG A 72 -1.06 5.19 14.77
N ASN A 73 -1.18 4.21 13.89
CA ASN A 73 -2.47 3.58 13.58
C ASN A 73 -3.05 2.88 14.80
N ARG A 74 -2.21 2.22 15.60
CA ARG A 74 -2.60 1.64 16.88
C ARG A 74 -3.12 2.71 17.85
N ARG A 75 -2.38 3.82 18.04
CA ARG A 75 -2.81 4.94 18.91
C ARG A 75 -4.17 5.50 18.50
N ARG A 76 -4.36 5.75 17.19
CA ARG A 76 -5.65 6.20 16.63
C ARG A 76 -6.78 5.21 16.89
N ALA A 77 -6.54 3.91 16.72
CA ALA A 77 -7.54 2.87 16.97
C ALA A 77 -7.97 2.80 18.45
N PHE A 78 -7.08 3.19 19.38
CA PHE A 78 -7.34 3.19 20.81
C PHE A 78 -7.65 4.59 21.40
N GLY A 79 -7.75 5.63 20.56
CA GLY A 79 -8.10 6.99 21.00
C GLY A 79 -7.06 7.68 21.89
N LEU A 80 -5.78 7.34 21.72
CA LEU A 80 -4.64 7.91 22.47
C LEU A 80 -3.88 8.96 21.68
#